data_AF-A0A425WK34-F1
#
_entry.id   AF-A0A425WK34-F1
#
_cell.length_a   1.000
_cell.length_b   1.000
_cell.length_c   1.000
_cell.angle_alpha   90.00
_cell.angle_beta   90.00
_cell.angle_gamma   90.00
#
_symmetry.space_group_name_H-M   'P 1'
#
loop_
_entity.id
_entity.type
_entity.pdbx_description
1 polymer ?
#
loop_
_entity_poly.entity_id
_entity_poly.type
_entity_poly.pdbx_seq_one_letter_code
_entity_poly.pdbx_strand_id
1 'polypeptide(L)'
;MAFYPRFIYDQGIKNSFSFAEEPHVTEPVEKAIIVSDRASLFNLLIGLSDYAISSGILSVDLNGENIVAVPFIPGGTTEISYIHQAYLSLTPLAQRYRAMLRPYIDFYFSEHDIGGEAIEQ
;
A
#
# COMPACT_ATOMS: atom_id res chain seq x y z
N MET A 1 -21.24 11.92 -15.10
CA MET A 1 -20.36 11.11 -14.22
C MET A 1 -19.96 11.99 -13.07
N ALA A 2 -20.25 11.59 -11.83
CA ALA A 2 -19.70 12.30 -10.68
C ALA A 2 -18.22 11.93 -10.58
N PHE A 3 -17.33 12.89 -10.86
CA PHE A 3 -15.90 12.73 -10.62
C PHE A 3 -15.66 12.77 -9.12
N TYR A 4 -15.39 11.60 -8.54
CA TYR A 4 -14.91 11.44 -7.17
C TYR A 4 -13.46 11.97 -7.07
N PRO A 5 -13.08 12.68 -6.00
CA PRO A 5 -11.71 13.11 -5.82
C PRO A 5 -10.81 11.90 -5.57
N ARG A 6 -9.62 11.92 -6.16
CA ARG A 6 -8.54 10.97 -5.87
C ARG A 6 -7.71 11.49 -4.70
N PHE A 7 -7.52 10.67 -3.68
CA PHE A 7 -6.48 10.89 -2.68
C PHE A 7 -5.12 10.48 -3.24
N ILE A 8 -4.13 11.35 -3.03
CA ILE A 8 -2.75 11.11 -3.42
C ILE A 8 -1.87 11.33 -2.19
N TYR A 9 -1.08 10.32 -1.85
CA TYR A 9 -0.15 10.39 -0.73
C TYR A 9 1.17 11.06 -1.14
N ASP A 10 1.44 12.24 -0.57
CA ASP A 10 2.68 12.96 -0.74
C ASP A 10 3.73 12.45 0.27
N GLN A 11 4.68 11.66 -0.23
CA GLN A 11 5.81 11.14 0.54
C GLN A 11 6.98 12.16 0.67
N GLY A 12 6.79 13.39 0.21
CA GLY A 12 7.73 14.50 0.33
C GLY A 12 8.84 14.53 -0.73
N ILE A 13 9.82 15.41 -0.48
CA ILE A 13 10.83 15.87 -1.47
C ILE A 13 11.82 14.76 -1.89
N LYS A 14 11.95 13.68 -1.10
CA LYS A 14 12.86 12.56 -1.37
C LYS A 14 12.14 11.34 -1.93
N ASN A 15 11.04 11.54 -2.65
CA ASN A 15 10.36 10.43 -3.29
C ASN A 15 11.09 10.03 -4.59
N SER A 16 11.53 8.79 -4.69
CA SER A 16 11.90 8.22 -5.98
C SER A 16 10.66 7.59 -6.56
N PHE A 17 10.35 7.85 -7.84
CA PHE A 17 9.26 7.18 -8.54
C PHE A 17 9.36 5.65 -8.44
N SER A 18 10.56 5.11 -8.27
CA SER A 18 10.83 3.68 -8.10
C SER A 18 10.42 3.11 -6.74
N PHE A 19 10.11 3.93 -5.74
CA PHE A 19 9.72 3.50 -4.39
C PHE A 19 8.36 4.07 -3.95
N ALA A 20 7.61 4.69 -4.86
CA ALA A 20 6.28 5.20 -4.54
C ALA A 20 5.35 4.03 -4.17
N GLU A 21 4.64 4.17 -3.05
CA GLU A 21 3.67 3.17 -2.57
C GLU A 21 2.40 3.15 -3.45
N GLU A 22 2.06 4.31 -4.02
CA GLU A 22 0.89 4.48 -4.89
C GLU A 22 1.30 4.38 -6.36
N PRO A 23 0.69 3.47 -7.14
CA PRO A 23 0.87 3.49 -8.58
C PRO A 23 0.10 4.69 -9.18
N HIS A 24 0.52 5.14 -10.37
CA HIS A 24 -0.16 6.21 -11.11
C HIS A 24 -0.16 7.61 -10.43
N VAL A 25 0.77 7.92 -9.52
CA VAL A 25 0.85 9.24 -8.85
C VAL A 25 1.03 10.41 -9.84
N THR A 26 1.58 10.14 -11.03
CA THR A 26 1.82 11.16 -12.08
C THR A 26 0.66 11.30 -13.07
N GLU A 27 -0.39 10.48 -12.96
CA GLU A 27 -1.53 10.59 -13.86
C GLU A 27 -2.38 11.82 -13.53
N PRO A 28 -2.70 12.65 -14.54
CA PRO A 28 -3.52 13.82 -14.31
C PRO A 28 -4.94 13.38 -13.95
N VAL A 29 -5.42 13.88 -12.81
CA VAL A 29 -6.81 13.71 -12.36
C VAL A 29 -7.48 15.06 -12.25
N GLU A 30 -8.76 15.12 -12.58
CA GLU A 30 -9.55 16.37 -12.55
C GLU A 30 -9.70 16.92 -11.12
N LYS A 31 -9.74 16.03 -10.12
CA LYS A 31 -9.87 16.37 -8.70
C LYS A 31 -8.91 15.53 -7.87
N ALA A 32 -7.94 16.19 -7.25
CA ALA A 32 -6.98 15.56 -6.35
C ALA A 32 -7.07 16.19 -4.95
N ILE A 33 -6.99 15.36 -3.91
CA ILE A 33 -6.72 15.79 -2.55
C ILE A 33 -5.36 15.19 -2.17
N ILE A 34 -4.38 16.06 -1.91
CA ILE A 34 -3.02 15.67 -1.58
C ILE A 34 -2.87 15.67 -0.06
N VAL A 35 -2.37 14.58 0.49
CA VAL A 35 -2.18 14.40 1.93
C VAL A 35 -0.78 13.89 2.22
N SER A 36 -0.16 14.37 3.30
CA SER A 36 1.21 13.99 3.69
C SER A 36 1.27 13.06 4.91
N ASP A 37 0.12 12.74 5.51
CA ASP A 37 0.00 11.81 6.63
C ASP A 37 -0.99 10.68 6.31
N ARG A 38 -0.57 9.43 6.58
CA ARG A 38 -1.33 8.23 6.21
C ARG A 38 -2.56 8.01 7.08
N ALA A 39 -2.49 8.34 8.37
CA ALA A 39 -3.67 8.26 9.25
C ALA A 39 -4.76 9.24 8.81
N SER A 40 -4.35 10.44 8.38
CA SER A 40 -5.24 11.46 7.80
C SER A 40 -5.87 10.98 6.50
N LEU A 41 -5.12 10.31 5.62
CA LEU A 41 -5.66 9.71 4.39
C LEU A 41 -6.82 8.77 4.71
N PHE A 42 -6.65 7.81 5.62
CA PHE A 42 -7.71 6.85 5.96
C PHE A 42 -8.92 7.50 6.63
N ASN A 43 -8.71 8.45 7.52
CA ASN A 43 -9.82 9.17 8.17
C ASN A 43 -10.67 9.94 7.15
N LEU A 44 -10.05 10.50 6.11
CA LEU A 44 -10.75 11.23 5.07
C LEU A 44 -11.48 10.30 4.10
N LEU A 45 -10.87 9.16 3.73
CA LEU A 45 -11.50 8.13 2.89
C LEU A 45 -12.82 7.62 3.49
N ILE A 46 -12.92 7.54 4.81
CA ILE A 46 -14.16 7.12 5.50
C ILE A 46 -15.23 8.23 5.48
N GLY A 47 -14.81 9.49 5.44
CA GLY A 47 -15.68 10.65 5.62
C GLY A 47 -16.23 11.25 4.33
N LEU A 48 -15.76 10.83 3.16
CA LEU A 48 -16.06 11.43 1.87
C LEU A 48 -16.39 10.35 0.83
N SER A 49 -17.03 10.74 -0.27
CA SER A 49 -17.20 9.86 -1.44
C SER A 49 -15.98 10.03 -2.34
N ASP A 50 -14.95 9.22 -2.12
CA ASP A 50 -13.63 9.37 -2.75
C ASP A 50 -12.99 8.02 -3.07
N TYR A 51 -11.73 8.04 -3.52
CA TYR A 51 -10.94 6.82 -3.70
C TYR A 51 -9.44 7.12 -3.62
N ALA A 52 -8.65 6.09 -3.30
CA ALA A 52 -7.20 6.07 -3.44
C ALA A 52 -6.79 4.84 -4.27
N ILE A 53 -5.66 4.93 -4.98
CA ILE A 53 -5.08 3.78 -5.69
C ILE A 53 -3.84 3.36 -4.93
N SER A 54 -3.80 2.12 -4.46
CA SER A 54 -2.71 1.56 -3.66
C SER A 54 -2.54 0.06 -3.96
N SER A 55 -1.66 -0.61 -3.21
CA SER A 55 -1.46 -2.07 -3.28
C SER A 55 -2.68 -2.90 -2.88
N GLY A 56 -3.72 -2.29 -2.30
CA GLY A 56 -4.91 -3.00 -1.83
C GLY A 56 -4.75 -3.74 -0.49
N ILE A 57 -3.56 -3.69 0.12
CA ILE A 57 -3.33 -4.28 1.44
C ILE A 57 -3.98 -3.39 2.52
N LEU A 58 -5.03 -3.91 3.14
CA LEU A 58 -5.78 -3.30 4.23
C LEU A 58 -5.75 -4.20 5.47
N SER A 59 -5.62 -3.60 6.66
CA SER A 59 -5.78 -4.31 7.93
C SER A 59 -7.10 -3.85 8.55
N VAL A 60 -8.05 -4.78 8.73
CA VAL A 60 -9.34 -4.48 9.36
C VAL A 60 -9.14 -3.97 10.79
N ASP A 61 -8.16 -4.50 11.51
CA ASP A 61 -7.83 -4.06 12.87
C ASP A 61 -7.37 -2.59 12.95
N LEU A 62 -6.80 -2.06 11.86
CA LEU A 62 -6.29 -0.68 11.80
C LEU A 62 -7.28 0.27 11.10
N ASN A 63 -7.97 -0.20 10.06
CA ASN A 63 -8.75 0.64 9.15
C ASN A 63 -10.27 0.48 9.32
N GLY A 64 -10.70 -0.50 10.12
CA GLY A 64 -12.10 -0.91 10.23
C GLY A 64 -12.64 -1.56 8.96
N GLU A 65 -13.96 -1.73 8.91
CA GLU A 65 -14.69 -2.33 7.77
C GLU A 65 -15.21 -1.28 6.77
N ASN A 66 -14.92 0.00 7.01
CA ASN A 66 -15.45 1.13 6.24
C ASN A 66 -14.72 1.36 4.91
N ILE A 67 -13.59 0.70 4.70
CA ILE A 67 -12.75 0.84 3.50
C ILE A 67 -12.68 -0.51 2.82
N VAL A 68 -13.03 -0.54 1.54
CA VAL A 68 -12.97 -1.74 0.70
C VAL A 68 -11.89 -1.58 -0.37
N ALA A 69 -11.02 -2.58 -0.49
CA ALA A 69 -10.10 -2.70 -1.61
C ALA A 69 -10.82 -3.38 -2.79
N VAL A 70 -10.76 -2.76 -3.96
CA VAL A 70 -11.35 -3.30 -5.20
C VAL A 70 -10.24 -3.46 -6.24
N PRO A 71 -10.17 -4.59 -6.97
CA PRO A 71 -9.19 -4.78 -8.03
C PRO A 71 -9.29 -3.68 -9.09
N PHE A 72 -8.15 -3.07 -9.43
CA PHE A 72 -8.04 -2.08 -10.51
C PHE A 72 -7.86 -2.80 -11.85
N ILE A 73 -8.64 -2.44 -12.89
CA ILE A 73 -8.58 -3.09 -14.22
C ILE A 73 -8.49 -2.02 -15.33
N PRO A 74 -7.49 -2.08 -16.24
CA PRO A 74 -6.35 -3.01 -16.23
C PRO A 74 -5.39 -2.69 -15.09
N GLY A 75 -5.14 -3.66 -14.22
CA GLY A 75 -4.28 -3.52 -13.05
C GLY A 75 -2.82 -3.80 -13.39
N GLY A 76 -1.92 -3.03 -12.79
CA GLY A 76 -0.49 -3.35 -12.77
C GLY A 76 -0.12 -4.25 -11.58
N THR A 77 1.09 -4.80 -11.60
CA THR A 77 1.67 -5.51 -10.45
C THR A 77 2.44 -4.52 -9.58
N THR A 78 2.19 -4.54 -8.27
CA THR A 78 2.98 -3.81 -7.27
C THR A 78 3.86 -4.80 -6.52
N GLU A 79 5.17 -4.56 -6.50
CA GLU A 79 6.12 -5.35 -5.72
C GLU A 79 6.38 -4.68 -4.36
N ILE A 80 6.27 -5.44 -3.27
CA ILE A 80 6.59 -4.99 -1.91
C ILE A 80 7.71 -5.87 -1.38
N SER A 81 8.84 -5.24 -1.05
CA SER A 81 10.02 -5.91 -0.50
C SER A 81 10.61 -5.12 0.66
N TYR A 82 11.47 -5.75 1.46
CA TYR A 82 12.22 -5.08 2.51
C TYR A 82 13.66 -4.82 2.05
N ILE A 83 14.25 -3.72 2.53
CA ILE A 83 15.62 -3.34 2.20
C ILE A 83 16.52 -3.62 3.40
N HIS A 84 17.69 -4.21 3.15
CA HIS A 84 18.76 -4.32 4.14
C HIS A 84 20.12 -3.97 3.51
N GLN A 85 21.09 -3.64 4.35
CA GLN A 85 22.45 -3.37 3.90
C GLN A 85 23.08 -4.65 3.34
N ALA A 86 23.48 -4.65 2.07
CA ALA A 86 23.98 -5.84 1.37
C ALA A 86 25.21 -6.48 2.05
N TYR A 87 26.08 -5.67 2.64
CA TYR A 87 27.33 -6.11 3.28
C TYR A 87 27.16 -6.51 4.76
N LEU A 88 25.96 -6.37 5.31
CA LEU A 88 25.65 -6.75 6.69
C LEU A 88 24.69 -7.92 6.68
N SER A 89 25.08 -9.01 7.33
CA SER A 89 24.16 -10.10 7.61
C SER A 89 23.04 -9.62 8.53
N LEU A 90 21.83 -10.13 8.31
CA LEU A 90 20.70 -9.88 9.20
C LEU A 90 21.07 -10.30 10.62
N THR A 91 20.80 -9.43 11.59
CA THR A 91 20.97 -9.77 13.01
C THR A 91 20.04 -10.93 13.38
N PRO A 92 20.35 -11.71 14.44
CA PRO A 92 19.45 -12.76 14.90
C PRO A 92 18.02 -12.27 15.16
N LEU A 93 17.87 -11.03 15.64
CA LEU A 93 16.57 -10.40 15.83
C LEU A 93 15.84 -10.15 14.51
N ALA A 94 16.53 -9.62 13.49
CA ALA A 94 15.94 -9.38 12.18
C ALA A 94 15.55 -10.67 11.47
N GLN A 95 16.38 -11.72 11.59
CA GLN A 95 16.06 -13.05 11.07
C GLN A 95 14.79 -13.62 11.73
N ARG A 96 14.69 -13.48 13.06
CA ARG A 96 13.50 -13.91 13.81
C ARG A 96 12.26 -13.11 13.41
N TYR A 97 12.39 -11.79 13.25
CA TYR A 97 11.30 -10.95 12.76
C TYR A 97 10.82 -11.40 11.38
N ARG A 98 11.74 -11.64 10.44
CA ARG A 98 11.41 -12.15 9.10
C ARG A 98 10.68 -13.50 9.16
N ALA A 99 11.15 -14.42 10.01
CA ALA A 99 10.53 -15.73 10.18
C ALA A 99 9.11 -15.65 10.76
N MET A 100 8.79 -14.64 11.57
CA MET A 100 7.44 -14.39 12.08
C MET A 100 6.56 -13.65 11.07
N LEU A 101 7.14 -12.74 10.28
CA LEU A 101 6.40 -11.95 9.31
C LEU A 101 5.96 -12.79 8.10
N ARG A 102 6.77 -13.77 7.68
CA ARG A 102 6.49 -14.58 6.49
C ARG A 102 5.16 -15.34 6.58
N PRO A 103 4.86 -16.13 7.64
CA PRO A 103 3.57 -16.80 7.78
C PRO A 103 2.37 -15.84 7.81
N TYR A 104 2.56 -14.64 8.37
CA TYR A 104 1.51 -13.63 8.40
C TYR A 104 1.17 -13.11 6.99
N ILE A 105 2.19 -12.86 6.17
CA ILE A 105 2.02 -12.46 4.78
C ILE A 105 1.34 -13.57 3.97
N ASP A 106 1.81 -14.81 4.12
CA ASP A 106 1.25 -15.96 3.41
C ASP A 106 -0.23 -16.17 3.75
N PHE A 107 -0.57 -16.08 5.04
CA PHE A 107 -1.96 -16.16 5.53
C PHE A 107 -2.82 -15.00 4.99
N TYR A 108 -2.28 -13.79 4.99
CA TYR A 108 -3.02 -12.60 4.53
C TYR A 108 -3.44 -12.73 3.07
N PHE A 109 -2.52 -13.15 2.19
CA PHE A 109 -2.80 -13.34 0.77
C PHE A 109 -3.62 -14.61 0.47
N SER A 110 -3.63 -15.62 1.35
CA SER A 110 -4.53 -16.77 1.16
C SER A 110 -5.99 -16.46 1.45
N GLU A 111 -6.26 -15.52 2.36
CA GLU A 111 -7.62 -15.15 2.77
C GLU A 111 -8.25 -14.02 1.91
N HIS A 112 -7.44 -13.27 1.17
CA HIS A 112 -7.90 -12.12 0.39
C HIS A 112 -7.58 -12.32 -1.09
N ASP A 113 -8.55 -12.01 -1.98
CA ASP A 113 -8.41 -12.08 -3.44
C ASP A 113 -7.62 -10.88 -4.01
N ILE A 114 -6.44 -10.67 -3.46
CA ILE A 114 -5.40 -9.76 -3.92
C ILE A 114 -4.28 -10.69 -4.38
N GLY A 115 -4.11 -10.88 -5.68
CA GLY A 115 -3.21 -11.89 -6.29
C GLY A 115 -1.71 -11.67 -6.06
N GLY A 116 -1.28 -11.51 -4.81
CA GLY A 116 0.10 -11.35 -4.37
C GLY A 116 0.71 -12.68 -3.91
N GLU A 117 1.97 -12.90 -4.25
CA GLU A 117 2.75 -14.02 -3.76
C GLU A 117 3.94 -13.51 -2.95
N ALA A 118 4.24 -14.17 -1.84
CA ALA A 118 5.41 -13.85 -1.04
C ALA A 118 6.68 -14.36 -1.76
N ILE A 119 7.49 -13.46 -2.32
CA ILE A 119 8.71 -13.84 -3.04
C ILE A 119 9.80 -14.23 -2.03
N GLU A 120 10.48 -15.36 -2.21
CA GLU A 120 11.71 -15.68 -1.47
C GLU A 120 12.88 -14.93 -2.11
N GLN A 121 13.64 -14.16 -1.31
CA GLN A 121 14.95 -13.62 -1.68
C GLN A 121 16.06 -14.44 -1.01
#